data_AF-A0A7R9ELA1-F1
#
_entry.id   AF-A0A7R9ELA1-F1
#
_cell.length_a   1.000
_cell.length_b   1.000
_cell.length_c   1.000
_cell.angle_alpha   90.00
_cell.angle_beta   90.00
_cell.angle_gamma   90.00
#
_symmetry.space_group_name_H-M   'P 1'
#
loop_
_entity.id
_entity.type
_entity.pdbx_description
1 polymer ?
#
loop_
_entity_poly.entity_id
_entity_poly.type
_entity_poly.pdbx_seq_one_letter_code
_entity_poly.pdbx_strand_id
1 'polypeptide(L)'
;MVHRLLLASLGRRELDDRDHYGNKRLDLAGPLLAFLFRGLFKNLMKEVRMYAQKFIDRGKDFNLELAIKTKIITDGLRYSLATGNWGDQKKAHQARAGVSQ
;
A
#
# COMPACT_ATOMS: atom_id res chain seq x y z
N MET A 1 -11.72 -26.14 0.70
CA MET A 1 -11.85 -25.63 2.08
C MET A 1 -12.82 -26.47 2.92
N VAL A 2 -14.06 -26.69 2.49
CA VAL A 2 -15.08 -27.46 3.23
C VAL A 2 -14.60 -28.86 3.65
N HIS A 3 -13.96 -29.61 2.75
CA HIS A 3 -13.43 -30.93 3.09
C HIS A 3 -12.36 -30.91 4.20
N ARG A 4 -11.39 -29.98 4.15
CA ARG A 4 -10.37 -29.82 5.21
C ARG A 4 -11.00 -29.43 6.55
N LEU A 5 -12.03 -28.58 6.53
CA LEU A 5 -12.77 -28.20 7.72
C LEU A 5 -13.49 -29.41 8.34
N LEU A 6 -14.18 -30.22 7.52
CA LEU A 6 -14.87 -31.43 7.99
C LEU A 6 -13.88 -32.46 8.54
N LEU A 7 -12.71 -32.63 7.94
CA LEU A 7 -11.66 -33.53 8.47
C LEU A 7 -11.18 -33.08 9.86
N ALA A 8 -10.97 -31.78 10.07
CA ALA A 8 -10.60 -31.25 11.37
C ALA A 8 -11.76 -31.40 12.39
N SER A 9 -12.99 -31.07 12.00
CA SER A 9 -14.18 -31.20 12.86
C SER A 9 -14.48 -32.65 13.26
N LEU A 10 -14.19 -33.61 12.39
CA LEU A 10 -14.36 -35.04 12.65
C LEU A 10 -13.12 -35.68 13.32
N GLY A 11 -12.10 -34.89 13.66
CA GLY A 11 -10.87 -35.38 14.31
C GLY A 11 -9.98 -36.26 13.43
N ARG A 12 -10.22 -36.29 12.11
CA ARG A 12 -9.46 -37.10 11.14
C ARG A 12 -8.19 -36.41 10.67
N ARG A 13 -7.98 -35.16 11.06
CA ARG A 13 -6.80 -34.35 10.78
C ARG A 13 -6.60 -33.39 11.95
N GLU A 14 -5.35 -33.19 12.33
CA GLU A 14 -4.98 -32.20 13.34
C GLU A 14 -5.20 -30.75 12.84
N LEU A 15 -5.35 -29.84 13.80
CA LEU A 15 -5.45 -28.41 13.52
C LEU A 15 -4.10 -27.88 13.02
N ASP A 16 -4.13 -26.92 12.10
CA ASP A 16 -2.90 -26.32 11.59
C ASP A 16 -2.24 -25.45 12.68
N ASP A 17 -0.94 -25.60 12.88
CA ASP A 17 -0.14 -24.76 13.78
C ASP A 17 0.10 -23.37 13.15
N ARG A 18 -0.37 -22.32 13.84
CA ARG A 18 -0.24 -20.93 13.41
C ARG A 18 1.21 -20.43 13.53
N ASP A 19 1.99 -21.00 14.44
CA ASP A 19 3.35 -20.56 14.69
C ASP A 19 4.39 -21.22 13.81
N HIS A 20 4.02 -22.27 13.09
CA HIS A 20 4.86 -22.94 12.11
C HIS A 20 5.41 -21.98 11.05
N TYR A 21 6.73 -21.77 11.03
CA TYR A 21 7.40 -20.80 10.16
C TYR A 21 7.21 -21.07 8.65
N GLY A 22 6.99 -22.32 8.23
CA GLY A 22 6.67 -22.65 6.83
C GLY A 22 5.39 -21.96 6.30
N ASN A 23 4.49 -21.60 7.21
CA ASN A 23 3.26 -20.86 6.91
C ASN A 23 3.43 -19.34 7.01
N LYS A 24 4.56 -18.86 7.56
CA LYS A 24 4.88 -17.43 7.68
C LYS A 24 5.59 -16.93 6.41
N ARG A 25 5.55 -15.63 6.18
CA ARG A 25 6.21 -14.95 5.04
C ARG A 25 6.98 -13.75 5.57
N LEU A 26 8.17 -13.54 4.99
CA LEU A 26 9.01 -12.39 5.28
C LEU A 26 8.87 -11.38 4.14
N ASP A 27 8.27 -10.23 4.45
CA ASP A 27 8.24 -9.10 3.53
C ASP A 27 9.59 -8.38 3.60
N LEU A 28 10.40 -8.55 2.56
CA LEU A 28 11.68 -7.86 2.40
C LEU A 28 11.49 -6.48 1.76
N ALA A 29 12.59 -5.79 1.45
CA ALA A 29 12.56 -4.45 0.85
C ALA A 29 11.69 -4.36 -0.42
N GLY A 30 11.69 -5.39 -1.27
CA GLY A 30 10.91 -5.42 -2.52
C GLY A 30 9.39 -5.29 -2.28
N PRO A 31 8.75 -6.27 -1.61
CA PRO A 31 7.33 -6.20 -1.28
C PRO A 31 6.93 -4.93 -0.50
N LEU A 32 7.78 -4.49 0.44
CA LEU A 32 7.53 -3.30 1.26
C LEU A 32 7.54 -2.00 0.44
N LEU A 33 8.51 -1.82 -0.45
CA LEU A 33 8.58 -0.67 -1.34
C LEU A 33 7.47 -0.70 -2.40
N ALA A 34 7.14 -1.88 -2.93
CA ALA A 34 6.05 -2.04 -3.89
C ALA A 34 4.70 -1.63 -3.30
N PHE A 35 4.43 -2.01 -2.05
CA PHE A 35 3.24 -1.59 -1.32
C PHE A 35 3.16 -0.06 -1.17
N LEU A 36 4.25 0.56 -0.73
CA LEU A 36 4.31 1.99 -0.52
C LEU A 36 4.16 2.77 -1.84
N PHE A 37 4.92 2.39 -2.86
CA PHE A 37 4.86 3.02 -4.18
C PHE A 37 3.48 2.93 -4.80
N ARG A 38 2.82 1.77 -4.71
CA ARG A 38 1.45 1.59 -5.21
C ARG A 38 0.47 2.59 -4.57
N GLY A 39 0.59 2.85 -3.28
CA GLY A 39 -0.24 3.84 -2.57
C GLY A 39 -0.01 5.26 -3.08
N LEU A 40 1.26 5.68 -3.13
CA LEU A 40 1.67 7.02 -3.58
C LEU A 40 1.29 7.26 -5.05
N PHE A 41 1.51 6.27 -5.92
CA PHE A 41 1.18 6.36 -7.34
C PHE A 41 -0.34 6.47 -7.57
N LYS A 42 -1.15 5.71 -6.84
CA LYS A 42 -2.62 5.87 -6.89
C LYS A 42 -3.06 7.26 -6.45
N ASN A 43 -2.41 7.83 -5.45
CA ASN A 43 -2.69 9.20 -5.01
C ASN A 43 -2.31 10.22 -6.09
N LEU A 44 -1.15 10.05 -6.74
CA LEU A 44 -0.75 10.87 -7.89
C LEU A 44 -1.80 10.82 -9.01
N MET A 45 -2.25 9.61 -9.40
CA MET A 45 -3.27 9.45 -10.43
C MET A 45 -4.60 10.13 -10.06
N LYS A 46 -4.98 10.10 -8.78
CA LYS A 46 -6.16 10.83 -8.28
C LYS A 46 -5.99 12.34 -8.46
N GLU A 47 -4.84 12.89 -8.10
CA GLU A 47 -4.54 14.32 -8.23
C GLU A 47 -4.53 14.78 -9.70
N VAL A 48 -3.92 13.99 -10.59
CA VAL A 48 -3.93 14.26 -12.04
C VAL A 48 -5.37 14.27 -12.58
N ARG A 49 -6.18 13.27 -12.20
CA ARG A 49 -7.60 13.22 -12.60
C ARG A 49 -8.38 14.45 -12.12
N MET A 50 -8.18 14.85 -10.87
CA MET A 50 -8.85 16.04 -10.31
C MET A 50 -8.40 17.33 -11.00
N TYR A 51 -7.12 17.42 -11.38
CA TYR A 51 -6.60 18.56 -12.13
C TYR A 51 -7.20 18.61 -13.54
N ALA A 52 -7.23 17.49 -14.27
CA ALA A 52 -7.82 17.40 -15.60
C ALA A 52 -9.31 17.80 -15.62
N GLN A 53 -10.09 17.30 -14.65
CA GLN A 53 -11.51 17.62 -14.55
C GLN A 53 -11.75 19.14 -14.46
N LYS A 54 -10.95 19.86 -13.67
CA LYS A 54 -11.09 21.32 -13.52
C LYS A 54 -10.88 22.10 -14.83
N PHE A 55 -10.06 21.59 -15.74
CA PHE A 55 -9.82 22.23 -17.04
C PHE A 55 -10.94 21.91 -18.03
N ILE A 56 -11.41 20.66 -18.05
CA ILE A 56 -12.58 20.23 -18.83
C ILE A 56 -13.80 21.04 -18.44
N ASP A 57 -14.08 21.19 -17.13
CA ASP A 57 -15.23 21.95 -16.62
C ASP A 57 -15.19 23.44 -17.02
N ARG A 58 -13.99 23.98 -17.29
CA ARG A 58 -13.78 25.38 -17.69
C ARG A 58 -13.63 25.56 -19.20
N GLY A 59 -13.65 24.48 -19.99
CA GLY A 59 -13.37 24.51 -21.43
C GLY A 59 -11.98 25.04 -21.77
N LYS A 60 -10.98 24.83 -20.89
CA LYS A 60 -9.60 25.29 -21.09
C LYS A 60 -8.66 24.14 -21.41
N ASP A 61 -7.55 24.45 -22.07
CA ASP A 61 -6.53 23.45 -22.42
C ASP A 61 -5.85 22.84 -21.19
N PHE A 62 -5.73 21.53 -21.19
CA PHE A 62 -5.05 20.75 -20.15
C PHE A 62 -3.57 20.57 -20.50
N ASN A 63 -2.69 20.92 -19.56
CA ASN A 63 -1.27 20.60 -19.64
C ASN A 63 -0.93 19.47 -18.64
N LEU A 64 -0.42 18.35 -19.17
CA LEU A 64 -0.06 17.17 -18.40
C LEU A 64 1.11 17.42 -17.44
N GLU A 65 2.12 18.18 -17.85
CA GLU A 65 3.31 18.43 -17.03
C GLU A 65 2.95 19.18 -15.74
N LEU A 66 2.00 20.12 -15.84
CA LEU A 66 1.48 20.87 -14.69
C LEU A 66 0.58 20.02 -13.79
N ALA A 67 -0.04 18.97 -14.32
CA ALA A 67 -0.89 18.06 -13.56
C ALA A 67 -0.08 17.11 -12.66
N ILE A 68 1.15 16.77 -13.07
CA ILE A 68 2.00 15.80 -12.37
C ILE A 68 2.67 16.47 -11.16
N LYS A 69 2.16 16.19 -9.96
CA LYS A 69 2.75 16.63 -8.70
C LYS A 69 3.84 15.67 -8.23
N THR A 70 5.08 15.89 -8.68
CA THR A 70 6.25 15.05 -8.38
C THR A 70 6.49 14.83 -6.89
N LYS A 71 6.21 15.85 -6.06
CA LYS A 71 6.34 15.80 -4.60
C LYS A 71 5.58 14.66 -3.92
N ILE A 72 4.47 14.18 -4.50
CA ILE A 72 3.68 13.09 -3.91
C ILE A 72 4.52 11.83 -3.74
N ILE A 73 5.34 11.48 -4.74
CA ILE A 73 6.18 10.29 -4.69
C ILE A 73 7.44 10.59 -3.90
N THR A 74 8.15 11.67 -4.23
CA THR A 74 9.44 12.01 -3.63
C THR A 74 9.34 12.18 -2.11
N ASP A 75 8.41 13.02 -1.65
CA ASP A 75 8.28 13.33 -0.22
C ASP A 75 7.66 12.16 0.53
N GLY A 76 6.72 11.43 -0.08
CA GLY A 76 6.09 10.25 0.52
C GLY A 76 7.08 9.11 0.77
N LEU A 77 7.96 8.83 -0.20
CA LEU A 77 9.02 7.83 -0.02
C LEU A 77 10.04 8.30 1.03
N ARG A 78 10.50 9.56 0.94
CA ARG A 78 11.46 10.13 1.90
C ARG A 78 10.94 10.07 3.34
N TYR A 79 9.68 10.45 3.55
CA TYR A 79 9.05 10.41 4.88
C TYR A 79 8.99 8.99 5.45
N SER A 80 8.52 8.03 4.66
CA SER A 80 8.33 6.65 5.13
C SER A 80 9.66 6.00 5.50
N LEU A 81 10.69 6.19 4.64
CA LEU A 81 12.04 5.70 4.90
C LEU A 81 12.68 6.37 6.12
N ALA A 82 12.54 7.69 6.26
CA ALA A 82 13.19 8.44 7.34
C ALA A 82 12.56 8.21 8.73
N THR A 83 11.25 7.92 8.78
CA THR A 83 10.51 7.81 10.05
C THR A 83 10.17 6.37 10.43
N GLY A 84 10.33 5.42 9.51
CA GLY A 84 9.90 4.04 9.72
C GLY A 84 8.38 3.84 9.66
N ASN A 85 7.59 4.87 9.37
CA ASN A 85 6.14 4.79 9.23
C ASN A 85 5.75 4.38 7.80
N TRP A 86 5.30 3.14 7.62
CA TRP A 86 4.92 2.58 6.33
C TRP A 86 3.41 2.70 6.07
N GLY A 87 3.01 3.77 5.37
CA GLY A 87 1.61 4.00 5.01
C GLY A 87 1.28 5.45 4.69
N ASP A 88 -0.01 5.79 4.74
CA ASP A 88 -0.47 7.17 4.54
C ASP A 88 -0.09 8.03 5.74
N GLN A 89 0.65 9.10 5.49
CA GLN A 89 1.06 10.08 6.50
C GLN A 89 -0.15 10.65 7.26
N LYS A 90 -1.30 10.83 6.60
CA LYS A 90 -2.53 11.33 7.25
C LYS A 90 -3.14 10.32 8.22
N LYS A 91 -2.76 9.06 8.12
CA LYS A 91 -3.18 7.95 8.99
C LYS A 91 -1.98 7.30 9.67
N ALA A 92 -0.98 8.10 10.04
CA ALA A 92 0.25 7.61 10.64
C ALA A 92 0.03 6.70 11.86
N HIS A 93 -0.98 6.98 12.70
CA HIS A 93 -1.32 6.13 13.86
C HIS A 93 -1.79 4.71 13.49
N GLN A 94 -2.22 4.49 12.24
CA GLN A 94 -2.64 3.19 11.71
C GLN A 94 -1.57 2.55 10.82
N ALA A 95 -0.47 3.27 10.55
CA ALA A 95 0.61 2.79 9.72
C ALA A 95 1.46 1.77 10.49
N ARG A 96 2.12 0.87 9.75
CA ARG A 96 3.12 -0.03 10.34
C ARG A 96 4.34 0.81 10.72
N ALA A 97 4.62 0.90 12.02
CA ALA A 97 5.76 1.65 12.53
C ALA A 97 7.02 0.76 12.63
N GLY A 98 8.20 1.37 12.57
CA GLY A 98 9.48 0.71 12.78
C GLY A 98 9.94 -0.19 11.63
N VAL A 99 9.40 -0.01 10.43
CA VAL A 99 9.77 -0.83 9.25
C VAL A 99 11.15 -0.46 8.69
N SER A 100 11.63 0.77 8.94
CA SER A 100 13.00 1.21 8.67
C SER A 100 13.64 1.71 9.95
N GLN A 101 14.94 1.44 10.11
CA GLN A 101 15.79 1.83 11.23
C GLN A 101 17.14 2.31 10.72
#